data_AF-A0A7T7BNS2-F1
#
_entry.id   AF-A0A7T7BNS2-F1
#
_cell.length_a   1.000
_cell.length_b   1.000
_cell.length_c   1.000
_cell.angle_alpha   90.00
_cell.angle_beta   90.00
_cell.angle_gamma   90.00
#
_symmetry.space_group_name_H-M   'P 1'
#
loop_
_entity.id
_entity.type
_entity.pdbx_description
1 polymer ?
#
loop_
_entity_poly.entity_id
_entity_poly.type
_entity_poly.pdbx_seq_one_letter_code
_entity_poly.pdbx_strand_id
1 'polypeptide(L)'
;MSSSFLWWRYILLLSCQLYPQVYSRAVFAHFMVSNTAGYEVSDWENEIQLAQDAHIDAFALNIATGEDTTSTSMPNAFLAAQNLKFSLFFSFDYAGNGAWDKDDVLDLLKQYVSDDAYYLHGADPLVSTFEGPDHADDWVYIKSETSLFFVPDWSSVGAKPAMALGDGVADGLFSWAAWPNGPNDMNTYVDASDMQYLDKKPYMMPISPWFFTNMPGYDKNWVWRGDDLWYTRWEQALYLVPEFIEIHFLERLW
;
A
#
# COMPACT_ATOMS: atom_id res chain seq x y z
N MET A 1 -29.05 -38.16 -39.86
CA MET A 1 -28.74 -36.81 -39.34
C MET A 1 -28.95 -36.83 -37.83
N SER A 2 -27.89 -36.88 -37.04
CA SER A 2 -27.98 -36.71 -35.59
C SER A 2 -26.89 -35.71 -35.19
N SER A 3 -27.34 -34.52 -34.82
CA SER A 3 -26.52 -33.43 -34.28
C SER A 3 -26.29 -33.75 -32.81
N SER A 4 -25.13 -34.33 -32.49
CA SER A 4 -24.64 -34.42 -31.11
C SER A 4 -24.22 -33.02 -30.67
N PHE A 5 -25.16 -32.29 -30.09
CA PHE A 5 -24.94 -30.96 -29.50
C PHE A 5 -23.77 -30.99 -28.51
N LEU A 6 -23.01 -29.89 -28.47
CA LEU A 6 -21.81 -29.70 -27.64
C LEU A 6 -22.16 -29.34 -26.17
N TRP A 7 -22.93 -30.17 -25.47
CA TRP A 7 -23.36 -29.86 -24.08
C TRP A 7 -22.18 -29.73 -23.10
N TRP A 8 -21.12 -30.52 -23.30
CA TRP A 8 -19.91 -30.49 -22.47
C TRP A 8 -19.12 -29.16 -22.51
N ARG A 9 -19.16 -28.43 -23.63
CA ARG A 9 -18.48 -27.11 -23.72
C ARG A 9 -19.18 -26.04 -22.88
N TYR A 10 -20.50 -26.10 -22.76
CA TYR A 10 -21.26 -25.17 -21.93
C TYR A 10 -21.05 -25.44 -20.43
N ILE A 11 -20.89 -26.71 -20.05
CA ILE A 11 -20.60 -27.09 -18.65
C ILE A 11 -19.21 -26.60 -18.20
N LEU A 12 -18.19 -26.72 -19.07
CA LEU A 12 -16.85 -26.18 -18.79
C LEU A 12 -16.81 -24.65 -18.69
N LEU A 13 -17.58 -23.95 -19.53
CA LEU A 13 -17.73 -22.49 -19.46
C LEU A 13 -18.47 -22.03 -18.20
N LEU A 14 -19.50 -22.77 -17.77
CA LEU A 14 -20.23 -22.48 -16.52
C LEU A 14 -19.39 -22.77 -15.28
N SER A 15 -18.54 -23.80 -15.28
CA SER A 15 -17.62 -24.07 -14.16
C SER A 15 -16.56 -22.98 -13.98
N CYS A 16 -16.14 -22.30 -15.06
CA CYS A 16 -15.23 -21.16 -14.97
C CYS A 16 -15.90 -19.86 -14.47
N GLN A 17 -17.23 -19.81 -14.36
CA GLN A 17 -17.94 -18.67 -13.76
C GLN A 17 -18.24 -18.85 -12.27
N LEU A 18 -17.91 -20.02 -11.72
CA LEU A 18 -18.09 -20.37 -10.30
C LEU A 18 -16.75 -20.48 -9.57
N TYR A 19 -15.69 -19.82 -10.08
CA TYR A 19 -14.54 -19.59 -9.20
C TYR A 19 -15.02 -18.71 -8.05
N PRO A 20 -14.88 -19.13 -6.78
CA PRO A 20 -14.90 -18.16 -5.72
C PRO A 20 -13.88 -17.09 -6.10
N GLN A 21 -14.27 -15.81 -6.05
CA GLN A 21 -13.25 -14.77 -5.97
C GLN A 21 -12.43 -15.09 -4.73
N VAL A 22 -11.27 -15.70 -4.94
CA VAL A 22 -10.26 -15.78 -3.91
C VAL A 22 -9.85 -14.34 -3.73
N TYR A 23 -10.30 -13.72 -2.63
CA TYR A 23 -9.70 -12.50 -2.14
C TYR A 23 -8.24 -12.82 -1.89
N SER A 24 -7.39 -12.48 -2.88
CA SER A 24 -5.96 -12.65 -2.77
C SER A 24 -5.50 -11.68 -1.71
N ARG A 25 -4.95 -12.22 -0.63
CA ARG A 25 -4.28 -11.40 0.36
C ARG A 25 -2.93 -11.02 -0.20
N ALA A 26 -2.49 -9.81 0.11
CA ALA A 26 -1.18 -9.36 -0.33
C ALA A 26 -0.42 -8.70 0.82
N VAL A 27 0.88 -8.90 0.80
CA VAL A 27 1.84 -8.33 1.73
C VAL A 27 2.70 -7.34 0.95
N PHE A 28 2.70 -6.10 1.39
CA PHE A 28 3.46 -5.01 0.80
C PHE A 28 4.61 -4.61 1.72
N ALA A 29 5.68 -4.07 1.15
CA ALA A 29 6.70 -3.38 1.93
C ALA A 29 6.64 -1.87 1.66
N HIS A 30 6.61 -1.07 2.71
CA HIS A 30 6.76 0.37 2.60
C HIS A 30 8.18 0.71 2.15
N PHE A 31 8.33 1.43 1.03
CA PHE A 31 9.63 1.71 0.42
C PHE A 31 9.83 3.21 0.22
N MET A 32 10.76 3.81 0.97
CA MET A 32 11.08 5.24 0.88
C MET A 32 11.92 5.56 -0.37
N VAL A 33 11.30 6.09 -1.42
CA VAL A 33 12.00 6.38 -2.68
C VAL A 33 13.03 7.50 -2.53
N SER A 34 12.83 8.44 -1.60
CA SER A 34 13.80 9.50 -1.27
C SER A 34 15.18 9.00 -0.86
N ASN A 35 15.26 7.77 -0.34
CA ASN A 35 16.53 7.14 0.06
C ASN A 35 17.31 6.53 -1.11
N THR A 36 16.80 6.63 -2.34
CA THR A 36 17.34 5.90 -3.52
C THR A 36 18.03 6.80 -4.55
N ALA A 37 18.47 8.01 -4.15
CA ALA A 37 19.06 8.98 -5.07
C ALA A 37 20.27 8.46 -5.88
N GLY A 38 20.98 7.44 -5.37
CA GLY A 38 22.09 6.77 -6.07
C GLY A 38 21.79 5.35 -6.53
N TYR A 39 20.54 4.89 -6.48
CA TYR A 39 20.19 3.54 -6.92
C TYR A 39 20.20 3.43 -8.44
N GLU A 40 20.94 2.45 -8.93
CA GLU A 40 20.83 1.97 -10.30
C GLU A 40 19.76 0.86 -10.38
N VAL A 41 19.42 0.43 -11.59
CA VAL A 41 18.48 -0.68 -11.82
C VAL A 41 18.89 -1.94 -11.05
N SER A 42 20.19 -2.24 -10.96
CA SER A 42 20.69 -3.42 -10.23
C SER A 42 20.48 -3.34 -8.73
N ASP A 43 20.47 -2.14 -8.14
CA ASP A 43 20.21 -1.98 -6.72
C ASP A 43 18.73 -2.25 -6.43
N TRP A 44 17.84 -1.72 -7.26
CA TRP A 44 16.41 -2.06 -7.23
C TRP A 44 16.15 -3.56 -7.45
N GLU A 45 16.84 -4.19 -8.41
CA GLU A 45 16.72 -5.63 -8.65
C GLU A 45 17.15 -6.45 -7.41
N ASN A 46 18.21 -6.03 -6.71
CA ASN A 46 18.64 -6.69 -5.48
C ASN A 46 17.57 -6.59 -4.38
N GLU A 47 17.00 -5.40 -4.15
CA GLU A 47 15.95 -5.21 -3.14
C GLU A 47 14.68 -5.98 -3.49
N ILE A 48 14.28 -6.00 -4.76
CA ILE A 48 13.14 -6.77 -5.26
C ILE A 48 13.38 -8.29 -5.08
N GLN A 49 14.59 -8.78 -5.34
CA GLN A 49 14.90 -10.20 -5.12
C GLN A 49 14.80 -10.57 -3.64
N LEU A 50 15.28 -9.71 -2.73
CA LEU A 50 15.12 -9.91 -1.28
C LEU A 50 13.63 -9.93 -0.88
N ALA A 51 12.83 -9.05 -1.47
CA ALA A 51 11.40 -9.01 -1.23
C ALA A 51 10.69 -10.27 -1.71
N GLN A 52 11.02 -10.76 -2.92
CA GLN A 52 10.49 -12.02 -3.45
C GLN A 52 10.89 -13.22 -2.60
N ASP A 53 12.15 -13.28 -2.15
CA ASP A 53 12.66 -14.32 -1.26
C ASP A 53 11.94 -14.31 0.11
N ALA A 54 11.46 -13.13 0.55
CA ALA A 54 10.64 -12.94 1.75
C ALA A 54 9.14 -13.11 1.51
N HIS A 55 8.71 -13.44 0.28
CA HIS A 55 7.29 -13.55 -0.12
C HIS A 55 6.48 -12.26 0.04
N ILE A 56 7.11 -11.11 -0.21
CA ILE A 56 6.42 -9.83 -0.35
C ILE A 56 5.88 -9.74 -1.78
N ASP A 57 4.67 -9.23 -1.95
CA ASP A 57 3.95 -9.18 -3.23
C ASP A 57 4.22 -7.90 -4.02
N ALA A 58 4.42 -6.76 -3.32
CA ALA A 58 4.70 -5.48 -3.94
C ALA A 58 5.44 -4.50 -3.02
N PHE A 59 6.01 -3.45 -3.60
CA PHE A 59 6.44 -2.26 -2.84
C PHE A 59 5.39 -1.16 -2.90
N ALA A 60 5.05 -0.61 -1.72
CA ALA A 60 4.34 0.64 -1.55
C ALA A 60 5.36 1.79 -1.62
N LEU A 61 5.47 2.42 -2.78
CA LEU A 61 6.49 3.43 -3.05
C LEU A 61 6.10 4.76 -2.41
N ASN A 62 6.70 5.06 -1.25
CA ASN A 62 6.55 6.34 -0.58
C ASN A 62 7.32 7.43 -1.33
N ILE A 63 6.57 8.41 -1.84
CA ILE A 63 7.09 9.55 -2.60
C ILE A 63 6.56 10.87 -2.03
N ALA A 64 7.44 11.82 -1.79
CA ALA A 64 7.05 13.18 -1.40
C ALA A 64 7.17 14.17 -2.57
N THR A 65 6.34 15.20 -2.56
CA THR A 65 6.35 16.24 -3.59
C THR A 65 7.69 16.99 -3.62
N GLY A 66 8.13 17.42 -4.80
CA GLY A 66 9.34 18.21 -4.98
C GLY A 66 10.66 17.46 -4.74
N GLU A 67 10.63 16.12 -4.60
CA GLU A 67 11.84 15.31 -4.52
C GLU A 67 12.32 14.86 -5.91
N ASP A 68 13.59 15.14 -6.22
CA ASP A 68 14.21 14.78 -7.51
C ASP A 68 14.16 13.27 -7.78
N THR A 69 14.21 12.44 -6.72
CA THR A 69 14.17 10.97 -6.76
C THR A 69 12.94 10.41 -7.46
N THR A 70 11.81 11.14 -7.44
CA THR A 70 10.60 10.76 -8.19
C THR A 70 10.87 10.74 -9.70
N SER A 71 11.72 11.65 -10.20
CA SER A 71 12.09 11.71 -11.61
C SER A 71 13.33 10.88 -11.97
N THR A 72 14.26 10.70 -11.03
CA THR A 72 15.56 10.06 -11.30
C THR A 72 15.62 8.58 -10.94
N SER A 73 14.92 8.14 -9.90
CA SER A 73 14.97 6.76 -9.41
C SER A 73 13.73 5.94 -9.79
N MET A 74 12.55 6.57 -9.88
CA MET A 74 11.30 5.88 -10.23
C MET A 74 11.36 5.08 -11.54
N PRO A 75 11.94 5.61 -12.64
CA PRO A 75 12.06 4.83 -13.88
C PRO A 75 12.93 3.58 -13.71
N ASN A 76 13.98 3.63 -12.87
CA ASN A 76 14.82 2.48 -12.57
C ASN A 76 14.05 1.42 -11.76
N ALA A 77 13.23 1.86 -10.79
CA ALA A 77 12.39 0.97 -9.99
C ALA A 77 11.42 0.15 -10.85
N PHE A 78 10.67 0.83 -11.73
CA PHE A 78 9.72 0.16 -12.63
C PHE A 78 10.42 -0.76 -13.63
N LEU A 79 11.57 -0.36 -14.17
CA LEU A 79 12.35 -1.23 -15.05
C LEU A 79 12.85 -2.50 -14.33
N ALA A 80 13.37 -2.37 -13.10
CA ALA A 80 13.78 -3.51 -12.28
C ALA A 80 12.59 -4.43 -11.97
N ALA A 81 11.44 -3.86 -11.61
CA ALA A 81 10.22 -4.62 -11.32
C ALA A 81 9.70 -5.38 -12.54
N GLN A 82 9.74 -4.78 -13.74
CA GLN A 82 9.44 -5.49 -14.99
C GLN A 82 10.40 -6.65 -15.24
N ASN A 83 11.71 -6.44 -15.04
CA ASN A 83 12.73 -7.48 -15.24
C ASN A 83 12.49 -8.71 -14.34
N LEU A 84 12.08 -8.46 -13.09
CA LEU A 84 11.87 -9.51 -12.08
C LEU A 84 10.41 -9.93 -11.90
N LYS A 85 9.48 -9.35 -12.66
CA LYS A 85 8.02 -9.59 -12.56
C LYS A 85 7.50 -9.36 -11.14
N PHE A 86 7.94 -8.27 -10.54
CA PHE A 86 7.50 -7.80 -9.24
C PHE A 86 6.54 -6.63 -9.40
N SER A 87 5.71 -6.38 -8.40
CA SER A 87 4.72 -5.31 -8.45
C SER A 87 5.12 -4.10 -7.62
N LEU A 88 4.73 -2.91 -8.07
CA LEU A 88 4.93 -1.64 -7.38
C LEU A 88 3.62 -0.86 -7.38
N PHE A 89 3.38 -0.02 -6.38
CA PHE A 89 2.30 0.97 -6.42
C PHE A 89 2.69 2.24 -5.67
N PHE A 90 1.96 3.33 -5.92
CA PHE A 90 2.27 4.60 -5.27
C PHE A 90 1.64 4.73 -3.89
N SER A 91 2.46 5.21 -2.94
CA SER A 91 2.06 5.76 -1.66
C SER A 91 2.45 7.25 -1.64
N PHE A 92 1.54 8.14 -1.99
CA PHE A 92 1.84 9.58 -2.00
C PHE A 92 1.97 10.11 -0.57
N ASP A 93 3.15 10.60 -0.20
CA ASP A 93 3.41 11.19 1.12
C ASP A 93 3.00 12.66 1.14
N TYR A 94 1.85 12.96 1.75
CA TYR A 94 1.32 14.32 1.91
C TYR A 94 1.91 15.05 3.14
N ALA A 95 2.67 14.36 3.99
CA ALA A 95 3.24 14.91 5.22
C ALA A 95 4.77 15.07 5.18
N GLY A 96 5.44 14.51 4.17
CA GLY A 96 6.89 14.41 4.05
C GLY A 96 7.55 15.73 3.63
N ASN A 97 7.07 16.33 2.55
CA ASN A 97 7.57 17.61 2.01
C ASN A 97 6.45 18.60 1.67
N GLY A 98 5.32 18.49 2.39
CA GLY A 98 4.09 19.22 2.10
C GLY A 98 3.11 18.39 1.27
N ALA A 99 1.89 18.92 1.14
CA ALA A 99 0.83 18.26 0.40
C ALA A 99 1.15 18.24 -1.11
N TRP A 100 0.75 17.16 -1.77
CA TRP A 100 0.82 17.04 -3.21
C TRP A 100 -0.23 17.93 -3.90
N ASP A 101 0.15 18.53 -5.03
CA ASP A 101 -0.83 19.14 -5.93
C ASP A 101 -1.62 18.03 -6.65
N LYS A 102 -2.94 18.22 -6.78
CA LYS A 102 -3.84 17.25 -7.38
C LYS A 102 -3.47 16.93 -8.84
N ASP A 103 -3.07 17.92 -9.62
CA ASP A 103 -2.77 17.73 -11.03
C ASP A 103 -1.44 16.97 -11.18
N ASP A 104 -0.45 17.21 -10.30
CA ASP A 104 0.81 16.45 -10.26
C ASP A 104 0.57 14.96 -9.90
N VAL A 105 -0.32 14.68 -8.95
CA VAL A 105 -0.73 13.30 -8.61
C VAL A 105 -1.37 12.61 -9.81
N LEU A 106 -2.29 13.30 -10.49
CA LEU A 106 -2.98 12.75 -11.65
C LEU A 106 -2.03 12.47 -12.82
N ASP A 107 -1.05 13.35 -13.05
CA ASP A 107 -0.06 13.18 -14.11
C ASP A 107 0.84 11.96 -13.84
N LEU A 108 1.32 11.79 -12.59
CA LEU A 108 2.09 10.61 -12.21
C LEU A 108 1.27 9.31 -12.32
N LEU A 109 0.01 9.33 -11.89
CA LEU A 109 -0.88 8.17 -12.04
C LEU A 109 -1.06 7.81 -13.50
N LYS A 110 -1.41 8.77 -14.37
CA LYS A 110 -1.56 8.55 -15.81
C LYS A 110 -0.29 8.01 -16.47
N GLN A 111 0.87 8.36 -15.96
CA GLN A 111 2.14 7.88 -16.48
C GLN A 111 2.41 6.39 -16.15
N TYR A 112 2.08 5.93 -14.94
CA TYR A 112 2.56 4.63 -14.45
C TYR A 112 1.50 3.57 -14.21
N VAL A 113 0.22 3.91 -14.01
CA VAL A 113 -0.81 2.91 -13.67
C VAL A 113 -1.10 1.90 -14.80
N SER A 114 -0.64 2.20 -16.02
CA SER A 114 -0.72 1.29 -17.17
C SER A 114 0.51 0.40 -17.36
N ASP A 115 1.52 0.54 -16.49
CA ASP A 115 2.71 -0.29 -16.50
C ASP A 115 2.37 -1.72 -16.04
N ASP A 116 2.93 -2.72 -16.71
CA ASP A 116 2.70 -4.15 -16.38
C ASP A 116 3.23 -4.52 -14.98
N ALA A 117 4.15 -3.73 -14.42
CA ALA A 117 4.64 -3.88 -13.05
C ALA A 117 3.80 -3.12 -12.02
N TYR A 118 2.74 -2.39 -12.40
CA TYR A 118 1.87 -1.72 -11.43
C TYR A 118 0.94 -2.72 -10.72
N TYR A 119 0.86 -2.68 -9.39
CA TYR A 119 0.02 -3.60 -8.63
C TYR A 119 -1.47 -3.33 -8.89
N LEU A 120 -2.21 -4.38 -9.25
CA LEU A 120 -3.66 -4.31 -9.50
C LEU A 120 -4.43 -5.05 -8.40
N HIS A 121 -5.41 -4.37 -7.80
CA HIS A 121 -6.46 -5.03 -7.03
C HIS A 121 -7.58 -5.47 -7.98
N GLY A 122 -7.56 -6.75 -8.35
CA GLY A 122 -8.44 -7.24 -9.41
C GLY A 122 -8.05 -6.62 -10.75
N ALA A 123 -8.84 -5.66 -11.24
CA ALA A 123 -8.57 -4.94 -12.49
C ALA A 123 -8.16 -3.48 -12.27
N ASP A 124 -8.25 -2.98 -11.04
CA ASP A 124 -8.03 -1.57 -10.72
C ASP A 124 -6.64 -1.38 -10.10
N PRO A 125 -5.84 -0.41 -10.58
CA PRO A 125 -4.56 -0.05 -9.97
C PRO A 125 -4.74 0.39 -8.52
N LEU A 126 -4.00 -0.22 -7.59
CA LEU A 126 -4.03 0.16 -6.18
C LEU A 126 -3.19 1.41 -5.95
N VAL A 127 -3.69 2.36 -5.18
CA VAL A 127 -2.94 3.55 -4.76
C VAL A 127 -3.22 3.86 -3.29
N SER A 128 -2.21 4.33 -2.57
CA SER A 128 -2.33 4.77 -1.19
C SER A 128 -1.72 6.15 -0.98
N THR A 129 -1.87 6.68 0.24
CA THR A 129 -1.25 7.93 0.70
C THR A 129 -0.73 7.74 2.11
N PHE A 130 0.36 8.43 2.48
CA PHE A 130 0.65 8.70 3.88
C PHE A 130 0.07 10.06 4.25
N GLU A 131 -0.92 10.05 5.14
CA GLU A 131 -1.72 11.21 5.51
C GLU A 131 -2.37 11.91 4.29
N GLY A 132 -2.71 13.20 4.43
CA GLY A 132 -3.44 14.00 3.44
C GLY A 132 -4.98 14.05 3.59
N PRO A 133 -5.59 13.91 4.78
CA PRO A 133 -7.05 13.93 4.91
C PRO A 133 -7.69 15.26 4.47
N ASP A 134 -6.98 16.38 4.61
CA ASP A 134 -7.42 17.70 4.14
C ASP A 134 -7.52 17.81 2.61
N HIS A 135 -6.97 16.83 1.88
CA HIS A 135 -6.98 16.72 0.42
C HIS A 135 -7.86 15.58 -0.10
N ALA A 136 -8.72 14.99 0.75
CA ALA A 136 -9.58 13.88 0.34
C ALA A 136 -10.53 14.24 -0.82
N ASP A 137 -10.98 15.49 -0.93
CA ASP A 137 -11.86 15.95 -2.01
C ASP A 137 -11.16 15.92 -3.39
N ASP A 138 -9.84 16.05 -3.44
CA ASP A 138 -9.06 15.95 -4.68
C ASP A 138 -9.17 14.54 -5.29
N TRP A 139 -9.25 13.52 -4.45
CA TRP A 139 -9.35 12.12 -4.86
C TRP A 139 -10.68 11.79 -5.53
N VAL A 140 -11.75 12.56 -5.29
CA VAL A 140 -13.03 12.41 -6.01
C VAL A 140 -12.83 12.70 -7.50
N TYR A 141 -12.07 13.75 -7.81
CA TYR A 141 -11.73 14.09 -9.18
C TYR A 141 -10.71 13.11 -9.77
N ILE A 142 -9.63 12.79 -9.05
CA ILE A 142 -8.59 11.86 -9.53
C ILE A 142 -9.20 10.51 -9.91
N LYS A 143 -10.05 9.91 -9.05
CA LYS A 143 -10.74 8.65 -9.35
C LYS A 143 -11.74 8.74 -10.50
N SER A 144 -12.27 9.93 -10.78
CA SER A 144 -13.15 10.13 -11.94
C SER A 144 -12.39 10.14 -13.27
N GLU A 145 -11.10 10.50 -13.24
CA GLU A 145 -10.22 10.59 -14.40
C GLU A 145 -9.40 9.32 -14.63
N THR A 146 -9.20 8.50 -13.60
CA THR A 146 -8.48 7.22 -13.65
C THR A 146 -9.18 6.25 -12.70
N SER A 147 -9.61 5.08 -13.21
CA SER A 147 -10.16 4.02 -12.36
C SER A 147 -9.05 3.52 -11.44
N LEU A 148 -9.24 3.65 -10.12
CA LEU A 148 -8.25 3.33 -9.10
C LEU A 148 -8.92 2.64 -7.92
N PHE A 149 -8.18 1.76 -7.27
CA PHE A 149 -8.50 1.21 -5.96
C PHE A 149 -7.73 1.98 -4.88
N PHE A 150 -8.41 2.89 -4.18
CA PHE A 150 -7.77 3.87 -3.30
C PHE A 150 -7.85 3.46 -1.82
N VAL A 151 -6.68 3.26 -1.20
CA VAL A 151 -6.53 2.83 0.21
C VAL A 151 -5.60 3.80 0.95
N PRO A 152 -6.07 4.99 1.36
CA PRO A 152 -5.23 5.96 2.07
C PRO A 152 -4.96 5.57 3.53
N ASP A 153 -3.85 6.07 4.07
CA ASP A 153 -3.68 6.25 5.51
C ASP A 153 -4.10 7.66 5.88
N TRP A 154 -5.23 7.75 6.59
CA TRP A 154 -5.70 8.98 7.23
C TRP A 154 -5.79 8.78 8.74
N SER A 155 -4.78 8.12 9.32
CA SER A 155 -4.74 7.78 10.75
C SER A 155 -4.88 9.00 11.65
N SER A 156 -4.40 10.18 11.25
CA SER A 156 -4.50 11.43 12.04
C SER A 156 -5.93 11.83 12.41
N VAL A 157 -6.95 11.48 11.61
CA VAL A 157 -8.36 11.79 11.89
C VAL A 157 -9.13 10.59 12.47
N GLY A 158 -8.54 9.39 12.42
CA GLY A 158 -9.13 8.13 12.84
C GLY A 158 -10.13 7.55 11.81
N ALA A 159 -10.38 6.25 11.93
CA ALA A 159 -11.12 5.46 10.93
C ALA A 159 -12.51 6.00 10.56
N LYS A 160 -13.33 6.39 11.55
CA LYS A 160 -14.70 6.82 11.29
C LYS A 160 -14.76 8.14 10.51
N PRO A 161 -14.06 9.23 10.92
CA PRO A 161 -13.98 10.43 10.10
C PRO A 161 -13.33 10.15 8.74
N ALA A 162 -12.25 9.36 8.68
CA ALA A 162 -11.55 9.03 7.44
C ALA A 162 -12.50 8.45 6.38
N MET A 163 -13.34 7.49 6.74
CA MET A 163 -14.31 6.88 5.83
C MET A 163 -15.40 7.84 5.29
N ALA A 164 -15.58 9.01 5.89
CA ALA A 164 -16.56 10.00 5.47
C ALA A 164 -15.95 11.13 4.61
N LEU A 165 -14.62 11.23 4.52
CA LEU A 165 -13.94 12.25 3.74
C LEU A 165 -14.09 12.02 2.23
N GLY A 166 -14.08 13.09 1.44
CA GLY A 166 -14.23 13.01 -0.02
C GLY A 166 -15.56 12.36 -0.44
N ASP A 167 -16.64 12.53 0.33
CA ASP A 167 -17.91 11.82 0.12
C ASP A 167 -17.76 10.28 0.11
N GLY A 168 -16.83 9.76 0.93
CA GLY A 168 -16.56 8.33 1.04
C GLY A 168 -15.71 7.77 -0.11
N VAL A 169 -14.83 8.60 -0.69
CA VAL A 169 -13.98 8.28 -1.85
C VAL A 169 -13.08 7.06 -1.67
N ALA A 170 -12.65 6.76 -0.44
CA ALA A 170 -11.74 5.67 -0.11
C ALA A 170 -12.41 4.29 -0.28
N ASP A 171 -11.75 3.38 -0.98
CA ASP A 171 -12.20 1.99 -1.17
C ASP A 171 -11.77 1.08 -0.02
N GLY A 172 -10.73 1.47 0.72
CA GLY A 172 -10.26 0.86 1.95
C GLY A 172 -9.51 1.88 2.80
N LEU A 173 -8.96 1.46 3.94
CA LEU A 173 -8.03 2.26 4.73
C LEU A 173 -6.83 1.41 5.11
N PHE A 174 -5.68 2.05 5.23
CA PHE A 174 -4.55 1.51 5.98
C PHE A 174 -4.27 2.34 7.22
N SER A 175 -3.63 1.74 8.22
CA SER A 175 -3.30 2.42 9.47
C SER A 175 -1.79 2.60 9.62
N TRP A 176 -1.38 3.72 10.22
CA TRP A 176 0.02 3.95 10.61
C TRP A 176 0.37 3.38 12.00
N ALA A 177 -0.57 2.73 12.68
CA ALA A 177 -0.41 2.24 14.05
C ALA A 177 0.29 0.86 14.12
N ALA A 178 1.51 0.76 13.58
CA ALA A 178 2.25 -0.51 13.51
C ALA A 178 2.95 -0.91 14.84
N TRP A 179 3.03 0.02 15.80
CA TRP A 179 3.85 -0.11 17.02
C TRP A 179 3.05 0.26 18.27
N PRO A 180 3.43 -0.24 19.46
CA PRO A 180 2.79 0.17 20.70
C PRO A 180 3.11 1.63 21.02
N ASN A 181 2.14 2.32 21.60
CA ASN A 181 2.39 3.64 22.16
C ASN A 181 3.13 3.50 23.49
N GLY A 182 4.35 4.02 23.56
CA GLY A 182 5.13 4.06 24.80
C GLY A 182 5.66 2.68 25.21
N PRO A 183 5.69 2.40 26.53
CA PRO A 183 6.20 1.14 27.08
C PRO A 183 5.15 0.00 27.05
N ASN A 184 4.02 0.19 26.37
CA ASN A 184 2.90 -0.74 26.41
C ASN A 184 3.12 -1.94 25.48
N ASP A 185 2.32 -3.00 25.67
CA ASP A 185 2.23 -4.11 24.71
C ASP A 185 1.42 -3.70 23.49
N MET A 186 1.76 -4.30 22.34
CA MET A 186 1.00 -4.12 21.12
C MET A 186 -0.38 -4.79 21.22
N ASN A 187 -1.40 -4.16 20.68
CA ASN A 187 -2.78 -4.63 20.75
C ASN A 187 -3.51 -4.37 19.42
N THR A 188 -4.76 -4.83 19.32
CA THR A 188 -5.57 -4.75 18.09
C THR A 188 -6.70 -3.72 18.16
N TYR A 189 -6.65 -2.75 19.09
CA TYR A 189 -7.76 -1.81 19.24
C TYR A 189 -7.93 -0.89 18.03
N VAL A 190 -6.82 -0.43 17.43
CA VAL A 190 -6.85 0.39 16.21
C VAL A 190 -7.34 -0.46 15.03
N ASP A 191 -6.76 -1.65 14.84
CA ASP A 191 -7.18 -2.57 13.77
C ASP A 191 -8.69 -2.87 13.84
N ALA A 192 -9.21 -3.14 15.04
CA ALA A 192 -10.63 -3.41 15.25
C ALA A 192 -11.51 -2.19 14.96
N SER A 193 -11.03 -0.98 15.25
CA SER A 193 -11.72 0.27 14.91
C SER A 193 -11.79 0.45 13.40
N ASP A 194 -10.68 0.29 12.68
CA ASP A 194 -10.66 0.37 11.23
C ASP A 194 -11.59 -0.67 10.59
N MET A 195 -11.45 -1.94 10.95
CA MET A 195 -12.30 -3.01 10.44
C MET A 195 -13.79 -2.79 10.74
N GLN A 196 -14.13 -2.18 11.88
CA GLN A 196 -15.52 -1.84 12.22
C GLN A 196 -16.08 -0.75 11.29
N TYR A 197 -15.32 0.32 11.04
CA TYR A 197 -15.83 1.47 10.28
C TYR A 197 -15.69 1.31 8.76
N LEU A 198 -14.82 0.41 8.31
CA LEU A 198 -14.71 0.02 6.90
C LEU A 198 -15.94 -0.75 6.40
N ASP A 199 -16.75 -1.34 7.30
CA ASP A 199 -17.97 -2.10 6.96
C ASP A 199 -17.77 -3.04 5.76
N LYS A 200 -16.77 -3.94 5.87
CA LYS A 200 -16.33 -4.92 4.87
C LYS A 200 -15.49 -4.38 3.71
N LYS A 201 -15.23 -3.08 3.64
CA LYS A 201 -14.17 -2.56 2.76
C LYS A 201 -12.80 -3.10 3.20
N PRO A 202 -11.83 -3.24 2.28
CA PRO A 202 -10.52 -3.79 2.62
C PRO A 202 -9.78 -2.94 3.66
N TYR A 203 -9.19 -3.63 4.63
CA TYR A 203 -8.27 -3.07 5.60
C TYR A 203 -6.86 -3.52 5.26
N MET A 204 -5.93 -2.56 5.24
CA MET A 204 -4.50 -2.81 5.14
C MET A 204 -3.86 -2.65 6.52
N MET A 205 -3.52 -3.78 7.11
CA MET A 205 -3.01 -3.87 8.48
C MET A 205 -1.50 -3.57 8.50
N PRO A 206 -1.04 -2.64 9.34
CA PRO A 206 0.38 -2.37 9.45
C PRO A 206 1.09 -3.41 10.31
N ILE A 207 2.25 -3.87 9.86
CA ILE A 207 3.16 -4.73 10.63
C ILE A 207 4.54 -4.10 10.61
N SER A 208 5.25 -4.13 11.72
CA SER A 208 6.61 -3.59 11.77
C SER A 208 7.48 -4.45 12.67
N PRO A 209 8.73 -4.74 12.29
CA PRO A 209 9.62 -5.48 13.15
C PRO A 209 10.23 -4.60 14.25
N TRP A 210 10.36 -3.29 14.01
CA TRP A 210 10.84 -2.29 14.96
C TRP A 210 10.56 -0.86 14.47
N PHE A 211 10.67 0.11 15.36
CA PHE A 211 10.65 1.53 15.01
C PHE A 211 11.62 2.32 15.86
N PHE A 212 12.45 3.12 15.19
CA PHE A 212 13.17 4.19 15.85
C PHE A 212 13.38 5.35 14.88
N THR A 213 13.50 6.54 15.44
CA THR A 213 13.92 7.73 14.70
C THR A 213 15.08 8.37 15.43
N ASN A 214 16.11 8.78 14.71
CA ASN A 214 17.14 9.70 15.18
C ASN A 214 17.32 10.76 14.12
N MET A 215 16.47 11.80 14.19
CA MET A 215 16.42 12.89 13.22
C MET A 215 16.53 14.23 13.95
N PRO A 216 17.76 14.71 14.24
CA PRO A 216 17.97 15.97 14.94
C PRO A 216 17.34 17.17 14.25
N GLY A 217 17.29 17.16 12.91
CA GLY A 217 16.67 18.22 12.11
C GLY A 217 15.15 18.36 12.28
N TYR A 218 14.49 17.35 12.85
CA TYR A 218 13.04 17.30 13.03
C TYR A 218 12.63 17.24 14.51
N ASP A 219 13.58 17.34 15.45
CA ASP A 219 13.37 17.10 16.89
C ASP A 219 12.70 15.75 17.19
N LYS A 220 13.01 14.73 16.35
CA LYS A 220 12.46 13.37 16.47
C LYS A 220 13.55 12.40 16.89
N ASN A 221 13.59 12.07 18.16
CA ASN A 221 14.51 11.09 18.71
C ASN A 221 13.81 10.18 19.75
N TRP A 222 13.28 9.05 19.30
CA TRP A 222 12.62 8.07 20.17
C TRP A 222 12.62 6.68 19.54
N VAL A 223 12.30 5.70 20.36
CA VAL A 223 12.21 4.27 20.02
C VAL A 223 10.90 3.73 20.57
N TRP A 224 10.22 2.89 19.79
CA TRP A 224 9.11 2.10 20.30
C TRP A 224 9.58 0.70 20.69
N ARG A 225 8.90 0.09 21.65
CA ARG A 225 9.19 -1.28 22.05
C ARG A 225 8.96 -2.23 20.87
N GLY A 226 9.99 -2.98 20.51
CA GLY A 226 10.01 -3.85 19.32
C GLY A 226 10.35 -5.32 19.58
N ASP A 227 10.77 -5.70 20.81
CA ASP A 227 11.39 -7.00 21.11
C ASP A 227 10.61 -8.22 20.61
N ASP A 228 9.28 -8.20 20.77
CA ASP A 228 8.36 -9.25 20.33
C ASP A 228 7.40 -8.77 19.23
N LEU A 229 7.56 -7.54 18.73
CA LEU A 229 6.57 -6.86 17.90
C LEU A 229 6.31 -7.59 16.59
N TRP A 230 7.38 -8.04 15.92
CA TRP A 230 7.27 -8.80 14.68
C TRP A 230 6.38 -10.02 14.84
N TYR A 231 6.70 -10.88 15.82
CA TYR A 231 5.94 -12.08 16.12
C TYR A 231 4.49 -11.75 16.52
N THR A 232 4.32 -10.80 17.44
CA THR A 232 3.01 -10.41 17.97
C THR A 232 2.08 -9.87 16.88
N ARG A 233 2.57 -9.03 15.97
CA ARG A 233 1.76 -8.48 14.86
C ARG A 233 1.39 -9.55 13.84
N TRP A 234 2.28 -10.48 13.51
CA TRP A 234 1.94 -11.59 12.61
C TRP A 234 0.89 -12.53 13.21
N GLU A 235 0.98 -12.87 14.50
CA GLU A 235 -0.07 -13.64 15.19
C GLU A 235 -1.42 -12.90 15.18
N GLN A 236 -1.42 -11.59 15.40
CA GLN A 236 -2.62 -10.76 15.30
C GLN A 236 -3.19 -10.75 13.87
N ALA A 237 -2.33 -10.67 12.85
CA ALA A 237 -2.75 -10.71 11.45
C ALA A 237 -3.37 -12.05 11.07
N LEU A 238 -2.83 -13.17 11.58
CA LEU A 238 -3.43 -14.50 11.40
C LEU A 238 -4.82 -14.61 12.04
N TYR A 239 -5.10 -13.84 13.10
CA TYR A 239 -6.40 -13.81 13.76
C TYR A 239 -7.40 -12.86 13.09
N LEU A 240 -6.96 -11.66 12.71
CA LEU A 240 -7.79 -10.62 12.10
C LEU A 240 -8.05 -10.88 10.61
N VAL A 241 -7.11 -11.58 9.97
CA VAL A 241 -7.18 -12.01 8.58
C VAL A 241 -7.46 -10.84 7.61
N PRO A 242 -6.69 -9.72 7.70
CA PRO A 242 -6.88 -8.56 6.84
C PRO A 242 -6.68 -8.93 5.37
N GLU A 243 -7.17 -8.08 4.48
CA GLU A 243 -6.98 -8.29 3.04
C GLU A 243 -5.55 -7.93 2.63
N PHE A 244 -5.03 -6.82 3.14
CA PHE A 244 -3.66 -6.40 2.90
C PHE A 244 -2.89 -6.28 4.21
N ILE A 245 -1.58 -6.46 4.09
CA ILE A 245 -0.61 -6.14 5.12
C ILE A 245 0.40 -5.19 4.49
N GLU A 246 0.76 -4.11 5.17
CA GLU A 246 1.93 -3.32 4.80
C GLU A 246 2.99 -3.42 5.90
N ILE A 247 4.20 -3.84 5.50
CA ILE A 247 5.33 -3.95 6.40
C ILE A 247 6.07 -2.62 6.42
N HIS A 248 6.11 -1.99 7.60
CA HIS A 248 6.77 -0.72 7.82
C HIS A 248 8.16 -0.96 8.40
N PHE A 249 9.18 -0.86 7.54
CA PHE A 249 10.58 -0.80 7.96
C PHE A 249 10.98 0.65 8.19
N LEU A 250 10.45 1.29 9.25
CA LEU A 250 10.83 2.66 9.52
C LEU A 250 12.13 2.73 10.32
N GLU A 251 13.22 2.91 9.58
CA GLU A 251 14.48 3.44 10.09
C GLU A 251 14.68 4.82 9.46
N ARG A 252 14.55 5.89 10.25
CA ARG A 252 15.03 7.22 9.81
C ARG A 252 16.27 7.59 10.62
N LEU A 253 17.42 7.32 10.01
CA LEU A 253 18.74 7.77 10.41
C LEU A 253 19.11 8.95 9.48
N TRP A 254 19.08 10.19 9.99
CA TRP A 254 19.69 11.34 9.31
C TRP A 254 20.65 12.02 10.29
#